data_AF-A0A975H2X8-F1
#
_entry.id   AF-A0A975H2X8-F1
#
_cell.length_a   1.000
_cell.length_b   1.000
_cell.length_c   1.000
_cell.angle_alpha   90.00
_cell.angle_beta   90.00
_cell.angle_gamma   90.00
#
_symmetry.space_group_name_H-M   'P 1'
#
loop_
_entity.id
_entity.type
_entity.pdbx_description
1 polymer ?
#
loop_
_entity_poly.entity_id
_entity_poly.type
_entity_poly.pdbx_seq_one_letter_code
_entity_poly.pdbx_strand_id
1 'polypeptide(L)'
;MNIISKLIEDALWKLSQNESELACINLCILIDAAAKRRYPAEESNKARYTKFLNDEMSTIWFMATEGNFVPHDDIYVTYDSKSTKLSTAFYELFRCNGLHEGYFPIDFRSRDHQDIPAITENLLPAMYAGILTTQEFKGINIKSPVSVELNGRKILFSTIVGDRGLLMQQAEWQTRFDECQATMSEFIKNRKILFLNPL
;
A
#
# COMPACT_ATOMS: atom_id res chain seq x y z
N MET A 1 21.99 -4.72 14.12
CA MET A 1 20.79 -4.84 13.25
C MET A 1 20.02 -3.55 13.39
N ASN A 2 19.68 -2.87 12.28
CA ASN A 2 18.89 -1.63 12.35
C ASN A 2 17.49 -1.96 12.92
N ILE A 3 16.95 -1.10 13.78
CA ILE A 3 15.61 -1.26 14.37
C ILE A 3 14.53 -1.48 13.31
N ILE A 4 14.68 -0.87 12.13
CA ILE A 4 13.74 -1.02 11.01
C ILE A 4 13.80 -2.42 10.41
N SER A 5 14.99 -3.02 10.25
CA SER A 5 15.10 -4.42 9.82
C SER A 5 14.32 -5.34 10.75
N LYS A 6 14.45 -5.13 12.08
CA LYS A 6 13.74 -5.93 13.09
C LYS A 6 12.23 -5.74 13.00
N LEU A 7 11.77 -4.50 12.83
CA LEU A 7 10.34 -4.18 12.67
C LEU A 7 9.75 -4.82 11.42
N ILE A 8 10.49 -4.81 10.31
CA ILE A 8 10.05 -5.48 9.08
C ILE A 8 10.02 -7.00 9.29
N GLU A 9 11.06 -7.60 9.89
CA GLU A 9 11.07 -9.04 10.15
C GLU A 9 9.92 -9.48 11.05
N ASP A 10 9.64 -8.72 12.11
CA ASP A 10 8.52 -8.98 13.01
C ASP A 10 7.16 -8.83 12.30
N ALA A 11 6.97 -7.75 11.54
CA ALA A 11 5.82 -7.53 10.66
C ALA A 11 5.55 -8.72 9.73
N LEU A 12 6.59 -9.16 9.01
CA LEU A 12 6.47 -10.22 8.03
C LEU A 12 6.19 -11.56 8.71
N TRP A 13 6.79 -11.82 9.87
CA TRP A 13 6.47 -12.97 10.69
C TRP A 13 4.99 -12.97 11.11
N LYS A 14 4.48 -11.84 11.63
CA LYS A 14 3.07 -11.69 12.02
C LYS A 14 2.11 -11.89 10.86
N LEU A 15 2.45 -11.34 9.69
CA LEU A 15 1.68 -11.57 8.46
C LEU A 15 1.63 -13.06 8.10
N SER A 16 2.75 -13.78 8.21
CA SER A 16 2.80 -15.23 7.92
C SER A 16 2.01 -16.10 8.91
N GLN A 17 1.75 -15.59 10.12
CA GLN A 17 0.96 -16.27 11.15
C GLN A 17 -0.54 -15.87 11.10
N ASN A 18 -0.97 -15.13 10.07
CA ASN A 18 -2.31 -14.55 9.97
C ASN A 18 -2.68 -13.63 11.17
N GLU A 19 -1.68 -13.03 11.82
CA GLU A 19 -1.88 -12.02 12.87
C GLU A 19 -2.08 -10.63 12.21
N SER A 20 -3.13 -10.49 11.41
CA SER A 20 -3.35 -9.34 10.50
C SER A 20 -3.40 -7.99 11.21
N GLU A 21 -3.95 -7.92 12.43
CA GLU A 21 -3.99 -6.69 13.23
C GLU A 21 -2.59 -6.21 13.62
N LEU A 22 -1.76 -7.11 14.16
CA LEU A 22 -0.38 -6.80 14.56
C LEU A 22 0.51 -6.51 13.36
N ALA A 23 0.31 -7.22 12.24
CA ALA A 23 0.94 -6.88 10.98
C ALA A 23 0.53 -5.46 10.54
N CYS A 24 -0.75 -5.11 10.58
CA CYS A 24 -1.20 -3.76 10.20
C CYS A 24 -0.58 -2.66 11.08
N ILE A 25 -0.47 -2.89 12.39
CA ILE A 25 0.23 -2.00 13.33
C ILE A 25 1.68 -1.75 12.89
N ASN A 26 2.42 -2.83 12.62
CA ASN A 26 3.81 -2.71 12.20
C ASN A 26 3.93 -2.01 10.84
N LEU A 27 3.01 -2.26 9.91
CA LEU A 27 2.94 -1.55 8.64
C LEU A 27 2.73 -0.04 8.83
N CYS A 28 1.83 0.38 9.73
CA CYS A 28 1.63 1.79 10.07
C CYS A 28 2.92 2.46 10.56
N ILE A 29 3.74 1.75 11.35
CA ILE A 29 5.05 2.24 11.82
C ILE A 29 6.02 2.41 10.65
N LEU A 30 6.07 1.44 9.72
CA LEU A 30 6.92 1.51 8.53
C LEU A 30 6.53 2.68 7.63
N ILE A 31 5.22 2.87 7.40
CA ILE A 31 4.69 4.00 6.62
C ILE A 31 5.08 5.32 7.28
N ASP A 32 4.89 5.48 8.59
CA ASP A 32 5.24 6.71 9.29
C ASP A 32 6.75 7.02 9.20
N ALA A 33 7.60 6.00 9.32
CA ALA A 33 9.04 6.15 9.16
C ALA A 33 9.43 6.58 7.73
N ALA A 34 8.83 5.97 6.71
CA ALA A 34 9.08 6.32 5.30
C ALA A 34 8.54 7.72 4.96
N ALA A 35 7.32 8.04 5.38
CA ALA A 35 6.67 9.33 5.17
C ALA A 35 7.45 10.49 5.79
N LYS A 36 7.98 10.31 7.00
CA LYS A 36 8.84 11.31 7.67
C LYS A 36 10.14 11.59 6.93
N ARG A 37 10.73 10.57 6.30
CA ARG A 37 11.95 10.74 5.48
C ARG A 37 11.65 11.44 4.17
N ARG A 38 10.55 11.06 3.50
CA ARG A 38 10.22 11.56 2.17
C ARG A 38 9.64 12.98 2.18
N TYR A 39 8.81 13.30 3.18
CA TYR A 39 8.13 14.60 3.26
C TYR A 39 8.42 15.34 4.58
N PRO A 40 9.67 15.71 4.88
CA PRO A 40 10.02 16.37 6.14
C PRO A 40 9.36 17.75 6.31
N ALA A 41 9.00 18.41 5.20
CA ALA A 41 8.42 19.76 5.18
C ALA A 41 6.92 19.82 5.47
N GLU A 42 6.20 18.70 5.44
CA GLU A 42 4.76 18.66 5.75
C GLU A 42 4.55 18.82 7.27
N GLU A 43 3.64 19.71 7.64
CA GLU A 43 3.50 20.21 9.02
C GLU A 43 2.93 19.19 10.00
N SER A 44 2.16 18.21 9.52
CA SER A 44 1.50 17.21 10.37
C SER A 44 1.84 15.78 9.99
N ASN A 45 1.82 14.87 10.98
CA ASN A 45 1.96 13.44 10.74
C ASN A 45 0.87 12.92 9.79
N LYS A 46 -0.36 13.43 9.91
CA LYS A 46 -1.46 13.09 9.00
C LYS A 46 -1.11 13.43 7.55
N ALA A 47 -0.67 14.67 7.29
CA ALA A 47 -0.32 15.11 5.95
C ALA A 47 0.81 14.27 5.34
N ARG A 48 1.87 13.99 6.11
CA ARG A 48 2.98 13.11 5.67
C ARG A 48 2.48 11.72 5.29
N TYR A 49 1.74 11.11 6.19
CA TYR A 49 1.28 9.73 6.06
C TYR A 49 0.32 9.57 4.87
N THR A 50 -0.68 10.45 4.77
CA THR A 50 -1.66 10.39 3.66
C THR A 50 -1.02 10.69 2.32
N LYS A 51 -0.08 11.64 2.25
CA LYS A 51 0.68 11.95 1.04
C LYS A 51 1.53 10.76 0.59
N PHE A 52 2.29 10.16 1.51
CA PHE A 52 3.06 8.96 1.21
C PHE A 52 2.18 7.83 0.69
N LEU A 53 1.06 7.55 1.38
CA LEU A 53 0.14 6.51 0.91
C LEU A 53 -0.48 6.84 -0.45
N ASN A 54 -0.84 8.09 -0.72
CA ASN A 54 -1.38 8.46 -2.04
C ASN A 54 -0.38 8.18 -3.16
N ASP A 55 0.91 8.52 -2.97
CA ASP A 55 1.96 8.30 -3.96
C ASP A 55 2.20 6.80 -4.22
N GLU A 56 2.03 5.96 -3.19
CA GLU A 56 2.25 4.50 -3.29
C GLU A 56 0.97 3.70 -3.63
N MET A 57 -0.21 4.29 -3.47
CA MET A 57 -1.50 3.58 -3.54
C MET A 57 -1.73 2.93 -4.91
N SER A 58 -1.29 3.57 -5.98
CA SER A 58 -1.39 3.02 -7.33
C SER A 58 -0.67 1.68 -7.46
N THR A 59 0.52 1.56 -6.88
CA THR A 59 1.30 0.32 -6.88
C THR A 59 0.62 -0.73 -6.00
N ILE A 60 0.24 -0.35 -4.78
CA ILE A 60 -0.46 -1.22 -3.82
C ILE A 60 -1.73 -1.79 -4.44
N TRP A 61 -2.54 -0.95 -5.08
CA TRP A 61 -3.80 -1.36 -5.68
C TRP A 61 -3.60 -2.26 -6.89
N PHE A 62 -2.66 -1.90 -7.77
CA PHE A 62 -2.27 -2.74 -8.90
C PHE A 62 -1.89 -4.14 -8.42
N MET A 63 -1.13 -4.25 -7.34
CA MET A 63 -0.78 -5.55 -6.75
C MET A 63 -1.96 -6.27 -6.11
N ALA A 64 -2.80 -5.56 -5.36
CA ALA A 64 -3.95 -6.14 -4.68
C ALA A 64 -5.00 -6.70 -5.65
N THR A 65 -5.01 -6.22 -6.90
CA THR A 65 -6.03 -6.51 -7.90
C THR A 65 -5.48 -7.22 -9.14
N GLU A 66 -4.35 -7.94 -9.02
CA GLU A 66 -3.74 -8.72 -10.11
C GLU A 66 -3.35 -7.91 -11.36
N GLY A 67 -3.00 -6.65 -11.17
CA GLY A 67 -2.61 -5.76 -12.24
C GLY A 67 -3.77 -4.97 -12.85
N ASN A 68 -4.95 -5.00 -12.24
CA ASN A 68 -6.03 -4.09 -12.62
C ASN A 68 -5.68 -2.68 -12.13
N PHE A 69 -5.59 -1.74 -13.07
CA PHE A 69 -5.25 -0.37 -12.72
C PHE A 69 -6.51 0.43 -12.40
N VAL A 70 -6.54 1.05 -11.21
CA VAL A 70 -7.58 2.03 -10.83
C VAL A 70 -6.89 3.34 -10.48
N PRO A 71 -7.34 4.48 -11.04
CA PRO A 71 -6.84 5.80 -10.62
C PRO A 71 -6.96 5.96 -9.10
N HIS A 72 -5.83 6.15 -8.43
CA HIS A 72 -5.74 6.18 -6.97
C HIS A 72 -6.51 7.33 -6.30
N ASP A 73 -6.90 8.36 -7.06
CA ASP A 73 -7.76 9.44 -6.58
C ASP A 73 -9.21 9.00 -6.36
N ASP A 74 -9.60 7.85 -6.90
CA ASP A 74 -10.98 7.36 -6.90
C ASP A 74 -11.19 6.17 -5.95
N ILE A 75 -10.19 5.78 -5.13
CA ILE A 75 -10.35 4.67 -4.20
C ILE A 75 -10.98 5.15 -2.88
N TYR A 76 -12.29 4.97 -2.77
CA TYR A 76 -13.09 5.30 -1.59
C TYR A 76 -13.57 4.06 -0.86
N VAL A 77 -13.63 4.19 0.45
CA VAL A 77 -14.07 3.16 1.39
C VAL A 77 -15.17 3.71 2.26
N THR A 78 -16.11 2.87 2.62
CA THR A 78 -17.20 3.24 3.52
C THR A 78 -16.99 2.60 4.87
N TYR A 79 -16.93 3.42 5.92
CA TYR A 79 -16.92 3.00 7.32
C TYR A 79 -17.81 3.94 8.13
N ASP A 80 -18.62 3.40 9.04
CA ASP A 80 -19.60 4.17 9.83
C ASP A 80 -20.51 5.05 8.95
N SER A 81 -20.98 4.50 7.83
CA SER A 81 -21.79 5.20 6.81
C SER A 81 -21.12 6.43 6.16
N LYS A 82 -19.82 6.65 6.38
CA LYS A 82 -19.04 7.75 5.77
C LYS A 82 -18.12 7.21 4.69
N SER A 83 -18.17 7.85 3.52
CA SER A 83 -17.26 7.59 2.41
C SER A 83 -15.98 8.41 2.58
N THR A 84 -14.84 7.73 2.71
CA THR A 84 -13.52 8.36 2.93
C THR A 84 -12.51 7.79 1.95
N LYS A 85 -11.54 8.60 1.50
CA LYS A 85 -10.43 8.13 0.65
C LYS A 85 -9.61 7.07 1.41
N LEU A 86 -9.23 5.98 0.74
CA LEU A 86 -8.54 4.84 1.36
C LEU A 86 -7.30 5.25 2.18
N SER A 87 -6.50 6.19 1.69
CA SER A 87 -5.32 6.70 2.41
C SER A 87 -5.65 7.41 3.72
N THR A 88 -6.74 8.18 3.74
CA THR A 88 -7.26 8.82 4.96
C THR A 88 -7.81 7.77 5.92
N ALA A 89 -8.55 6.78 5.43
CA ALA A 89 -9.05 5.68 6.23
C ALA A 89 -7.90 4.87 6.86
N PHE A 90 -6.80 4.63 6.13
CA PHE A 90 -5.60 4.02 6.68
C PHE A 90 -5.00 4.81 7.84
N TYR A 91 -4.92 6.13 7.70
CA TYR A 91 -4.40 6.97 8.78
C TYR A 91 -5.34 6.99 10.01
N GLU A 92 -6.63 7.21 9.80
CA GLU A 92 -7.59 7.40 10.89
C GLU A 92 -7.93 6.08 11.58
N LEU A 93 -8.19 5.02 10.83
CA LEU A 93 -8.66 3.75 11.39
C LEU A 93 -7.50 2.87 11.85
N PHE A 94 -6.50 2.66 10.99
CA PHE A 94 -5.45 1.69 11.30
C PHE A 94 -4.31 2.32 12.10
N ARG A 95 -3.93 3.56 11.77
CA ARG A 95 -2.87 4.26 12.50
C ARG A 95 -3.41 4.89 13.79
N CYS A 96 -4.49 5.67 13.80
CA CYS A 96 -4.96 6.28 15.05
C CYS A 96 -5.65 5.27 15.96
N ASN A 97 -6.69 4.56 15.49
CA ASN A 97 -7.44 3.67 16.37
C ASN A 97 -6.66 2.38 16.67
N GLY A 98 -6.01 1.79 15.67
CA GLY A 98 -5.20 0.58 15.86
C GLY A 98 -4.04 0.78 16.85
N LEU A 99 -3.21 1.82 16.68
CA LEU A 99 -2.06 2.05 17.57
C LEU A 99 -2.42 2.64 18.94
N HIS A 100 -3.45 3.50 19.02
CA HIS A 100 -3.73 4.23 20.26
C HIS A 100 -4.91 3.66 21.04
N GLU A 101 -5.91 3.11 20.37
CA GLU A 101 -7.17 2.66 20.98
C GLU A 101 -7.26 1.13 21.06
N GLY A 102 -6.35 0.40 20.39
CA GLY A 102 -6.36 -1.06 20.34
C GLY A 102 -7.59 -1.62 19.62
N TYR A 103 -8.18 -0.83 18.72
CA TYR A 103 -9.42 -1.16 18.05
C TYR A 103 -9.27 -1.11 16.53
N PHE A 104 -9.63 -2.21 15.87
CA PHE A 104 -9.75 -2.28 14.42
C PHE A 104 -11.23 -2.40 14.02
N PRO A 105 -11.72 -1.57 13.09
CA PRO A 105 -13.08 -1.69 12.61
C PRO A 105 -13.28 -2.99 11.83
N ILE A 106 -14.30 -3.76 12.23
CA ILE A 106 -14.59 -5.12 11.72
C ILE A 106 -15.21 -5.07 10.30
N ASP A 107 -15.86 -3.96 9.94
CA ASP A 107 -16.54 -3.79 8.65
C ASP A 107 -15.86 -2.74 7.78
N PHE A 108 -15.08 -3.18 6.79
CA PHE A 108 -14.45 -2.31 5.81
C PHE A 108 -14.88 -2.72 4.40
N ARG A 109 -15.64 -1.87 3.70
CA ARG A 109 -16.18 -2.17 2.37
C ARG A 109 -15.77 -1.08 1.36
N SER A 110 -15.40 -1.45 0.14
CA SER A 110 -15.31 -0.45 -0.94
C SER A 110 -16.70 0.09 -1.22
N ARG A 111 -16.74 1.38 -1.56
CA ARG A 111 -17.96 2.02 -2.05
C ARG A 111 -18.34 1.57 -3.47
N ASP A 112 -17.35 1.34 -4.34
CA ASP A 112 -17.54 1.14 -5.78
C ASP A 112 -17.25 -0.30 -6.25
N HIS A 113 -16.57 -1.08 -5.42
CA HIS A 113 -16.37 -2.51 -5.61
C HIS A 113 -17.25 -3.26 -4.61
N GLN A 114 -18.38 -3.80 -5.07
CA GLN A 114 -19.42 -4.40 -4.21
C GLN A 114 -18.92 -5.54 -3.31
N ASP A 115 -17.72 -6.06 -3.58
CA ASP A 115 -17.04 -7.03 -2.75
C ASP A 115 -15.59 -6.59 -2.50
N ILE A 116 -15.33 -5.77 -1.46
CA ILE A 116 -14.09 -5.93 -0.67
C ILE A 116 -14.41 -6.79 0.56
N PRO A 117 -14.52 -8.12 0.45
CA PRO A 117 -14.24 -9.02 1.57
C PRO A 117 -12.77 -8.93 2.00
N ALA A 118 -11.91 -8.34 1.18
CA ALA A 118 -10.48 -8.65 1.08
C ALA A 118 -9.53 -7.47 1.37
N ILE A 119 -9.79 -6.67 2.41
CA ILE A 119 -8.67 -5.95 3.06
C ILE A 119 -7.58 -6.96 3.49
N THR A 120 -8.00 -8.17 3.86
CA THR A 120 -7.18 -9.12 4.58
C THR A 120 -6.33 -10.00 3.68
N GLU A 121 -6.89 -10.64 2.65
CA GLU A 121 -6.16 -11.69 1.92
C GLU A 121 -5.07 -11.12 1.00
N ASN A 122 -5.38 -10.11 0.18
CA ASN A 122 -4.42 -9.59 -0.80
C ASN A 122 -4.02 -8.13 -0.56
N LEU A 123 -4.89 -7.29 0.02
CA LEU A 123 -4.55 -5.88 0.22
C LEU A 123 -3.41 -5.70 1.24
N LEU A 124 -3.46 -6.35 2.41
CA LEU A 124 -2.39 -6.21 3.40
C LEU A 124 -1.03 -6.73 2.88
N PRO A 125 -0.92 -7.93 2.27
CA PRO A 125 0.32 -8.35 1.60
C PRO A 125 0.77 -7.40 0.49
N ALA A 126 -0.17 -6.90 -0.33
CA ALA A 126 0.14 -5.92 -1.37
C ALA A 126 0.67 -4.61 -0.78
N MET A 127 0.12 -4.13 0.34
CA MET A 127 0.66 -2.96 1.02
C MET A 127 2.10 -3.20 1.48
N TYR A 128 2.40 -4.34 2.08
CA TYR A 128 3.79 -4.68 2.42
C TYR A 128 4.70 -4.67 1.21
N ALA A 129 4.29 -5.28 0.10
CA ALA A 129 5.08 -5.28 -1.13
C ALA A 129 5.29 -3.87 -1.69
N GLY A 130 4.25 -3.05 -1.70
CA GLY A 130 4.31 -1.67 -2.19
C GLY A 130 5.19 -0.79 -1.33
N ILE A 131 5.05 -0.89 -0.01
CA ILE A 131 5.83 -0.08 0.93
C ILE A 131 7.28 -0.54 0.98
N LEU A 132 7.56 -1.84 1.06
CA LEU A 132 8.94 -2.33 1.16
C LEU A 132 9.78 -2.09 -0.09
N THR A 133 9.14 -1.93 -1.26
CA THR A 133 9.85 -1.64 -2.52
C THR A 133 10.19 -0.17 -2.70
N THR A 134 9.77 0.71 -1.79
CA THR A 134 10.10 2.14 -1.90
C THR A 134 11.57 2.41 -1.58
N GLN A 135 12.12 3.45 -2.19
CA GLN A 135 13.53 3.84 -2.03
C GLN A 135 13.93 4.12 -0.56
N GLU A 136 12.97 4.45 0.31
CA GLU A 136 13.21 4.72 1.74
C GLU A 136 13.68 3.48 2.49
N PHE A 137 13.44 2.29 1.94
CA PHE A 137 13.91 1.02 2.49
C PHE A 137 15.14 0.48 1.76
N LYS A 138 15.65 1.16 0.72
CA LYS A 138 16.83 0.72 -0.02
C LYS A 138 18.04 0.52 0.91
N GLY A 139 18.69 -0.64 0.77
CA GLY A 139 19.84 -1.03 1.59
C GLY A 139 19.49 -1.64 2.95
N ILE A 140 18.20 -1.78 3.27
CA ILE A 140 17.77 -2.58 4.43
C ILE A 140 17.88 -4.06 4.07
N ASN A 141 18.61 -4.78 4.91
CA ASN A 141 18.76 -6.23 4.79
C ASN A 141 17.75 -6.92 5.72
N ILE A 142 16.94 -7.81 5.16
CA ILE A 142 16.03 -8.72 5.87
C ILE A 142 16.65 -10.11 5.78
N LYS A 143 16.97 -10.72 6.93
CA LYS A 143 17.62 -12.04 6.95
C LYS A 143 16.63 -13.17 6.75
N SER A 144 15.43 -13.01 7.28
CA SER A 144 14.39 -14.02 7.23
C SER A 144 13.80 -14.13 5.82
N PRO A 145 13.79 -15.32 5.20
CA PRO A 145 13.19 -15.52 3.88
C PRO A 145 11.66 -15.63 4.02
N VAL A 146 11.03 -14.58 4.53
CA VAL A 146 9.57 -14.56 4.66
C VAL A 146 8.97 -14.33 3.29
N SER A 147 8.14 -15.27 2.88
CA SER A 147 7.35 -15.17 1.67
C SER A 147 5.87 -15.10 2.02
N VAL A 148 5.11 -14.32 1.27
CA VAL A 148 3.65 -14.30 1.37
C VAL A 148 3.07 -14.57 0.00
N GLU A 149 1.95 -15.28 0.00
CA GLU A 149 1.17 -15.49 -1.20
C GLU A 149 0.33 -14.25 -1.48
N LEU A 150 0.44 -13.73 -2.70
CA LEU A 150 -0.33 -12.61 -3.20
C LEU A 150 -0.90 -13.03 -4.56
N ASN A 151 -2.21 -13.20 -4.63
CA ASN A 151 -2.90 -13.69 -5.83
C ASN A 151 -2.31 -14.98 -6.41
N GLY A 152 -2.12 -16.01 -5.58
CA GLY A 152 -1.53 -17.28 -6.01
C GLY A 152 -0.03 -17.24 -6.28
N ARG A 153 0.63 -16.08 -6.11
CA ARG A 153 2.07 -15.91 -6.35
C ARG A 153 2.83 -15.73 -5.05
N LYS A 154 3.93 -16.46 -4.92
CA LYS A 154 4.81 -16.38 -3.76
C LYS A 154 5.79 -15.22 -3.92
N ILE A 155 5.61 -14.17 -3.13
CA ILE A 155 6.50 -12.99 -3.10
C ILE A 155 7.51 -13.15 -1.97
N LEU A 156 8.81 -13.08 -2.27
CA LEU A 156 9.87 -13.16 -1.27
C LEU A 156 10.33 -11.77 -0.84
N PHE A 157 9.84 -11.29 0.30
CA PHE A 157 10.05 -9.91 0.73
C PHE A 157 11.51 -9.52 0.92
N SER A 158 12.37 -10.45 1.34
CA SER A 158 13.81 -10.19 1.54
C SER A 158 14.55 -9.80 0.27
N THR A 159 13.97 -10.03 -0.90
CA THR A 159 14.60 -9.78 -2.20
C THR A 159 14.09 -8.54 -2.92
N ILE A 160 12.99 -7.95 -2.48
CA ILE A 160 12.35 -6.80 -3.15
C ILE A 160 12.58 -5.46 -2.43
N VAL A 161 13.31 -5.46 -1.31
CA VAL A 161 13.44 -4.29 -0.44
C VAL A 161 14.16 -3.14 -1.17
N GLY A 162 13.44 -2.03 -1.34
CA GLY A 162 13.90 -0.87 -2.10
C GLY A 162 14.05 -1.12 -3.60
N ASP A 163 13.48 -2.21 -4.13
CA ASP A 163 13.56 -2.58 -5.54
C ASP A 163 12.19 -3.01 -6.08
N ARG A 164 11.47 -2.02 -6.64
CA ARG A 164 10.19 -2.25 -7.31
C ARG A 164 10.32 -3.10 -8.57
N GLY A 165 11.47 -3.06 -9.26
CA GLY A 165 11.68 -3.87 -10.47
C GLY A 165 11.72 -5.36 -10.15
N LEU A 166 12.42 -5.74 -9.07
CA LEU A 166 12.47 -7.13 -8.60
C LEU A 166 11.09 -7.66 -8.16
N LEU A 167 10.27 -6.81 -7.55
CA LEU A 167 8.88 -7.15 -7.26
C LEU A 167 8.09 -7.44 -8.55
N MET A 168 8.15 -6.54 -9.53
CA MET A 168 7.42 -6.71 -10.79
C MET A 168 7.88 -7.95 -11.56
N GLN A 169 9.16 -8.32 -11.46
CA GLN A 169 9.69 -9.55 -12.04
C GLN A 169 9.16 -10.80 -11.31
N GLN A 170 9.24 -10.84 -9.97
CA GLN A 170 8.76 -11.99 -9.19
C GLN A 170 7.26 -12.23 -9.33
N ALA A 171 6.50 -11.16 -9.43
CA ALA A 171 5.06 -11.24 -9.61
C ALA A 171 4.65 -11.42 -11.07
N GLU A 172 5.61 -11.54 -12.01
CA GLU A 172 5.36 -11.63 -13.45
C GLU A 172 4.44 -10.51 -13.96
N TRP A 173 4.56 -9.34 -13.34
CA TRP A 173 3.68 -8.20 -13.56
C TRP A 173 4.32 -7.12 -14.40
N GLN A 174 5.60 -7.24 -14.76
CA GLN A 174 6.30 -6.23 -15.55
C GLN A 174 5.55 -5.87 -16.83
N THR A 175 5.14 -6.88 -17.62
CA THR A 175 4.37 -6.66 -18.85
C THR A 175 3.04 -5.95 -18.60
N ARG A 176 2.26 -6.40 -17.59
CA ARG A 176 0.97 -5.76 -17.24
C ARG A 176 1.16 -4.34 -16.71
N PHE A 177 2.22 -4.10 -15.96
CA PHE A 177 2.53 -2.79 -15.41
C PHE A 177 2.87 -1.81 -16.52
N ASP A 178 3.68 -2.22 -17.49
CA ASP A 178 4.06 -1.41 -18.64
C ASP A 178 2.83 -1.08 -19.52
N GLU A 179 1.95 -2.07 -19.75
CA GLU A 179 0.66 -1.88 -20.44
C GLU A 179 -0.25 -0.88 -19.70
N CYS A 180 -0.35 -1.00 -18.37
CA CYS A 180 -1.14 -0.09 -17.55
C CYS A 180 -0.57 1.33 -17.52
N GLN A 181 0.76 1.49 -17.45
CA GLN A 181 1.40 2.81 -17.49
C GLN A 181 1.20 3.51 -18.83
N ALA A 182 1.27 2.77 -19.94
CA ALA A 182 0.95 3.30 -21.26
C ALA A 182 -0.51 3.79 -21.32
N THR A 183 -1.44 2.94 -20.86
CA THR A 183 -2.88 3.27 -20.80
C THR A 183 -3.17 4.47 -19.91
N MET A 184 -2.49 4.60 -18.77
CA MET A 184 -2.70 5.72 -17.85
C MET A 184 -2.10 7.02 -18.38
N SER A 185 -0.95 6.96 -19.04
CA SER A 185 -0.36 8.13 -19.70
C SER A 185 -1.32 8.67 -20.76
N GLU A 186 -1.98 7.77 -21.49
CA GLU A 186 -3.02 8.09 -22.47
C GLU A 186 -4.30 8.64 -21.79
N PHE A 187 -4.78 8.02 -20.70
CA PHE A 187 -5.93 8.50 -19.94
C PHE A 187 -5.70 9.90 -19.35
N ILE A 188 -4.54 10.16 -18.74
CA ILE A 188 -4.16 11.47 -18.19
C ILE A 188 -4.06 12.51 -19.31
N LYS A 189 -3.47 12.14 -20.45
CA LYS A 189 -3.40 13.00 -21.64
C LYS A 189 -4.80 13.36 -22.14
N ASN A 190 -5.71 12.40 -22.19
CA ASN A 190 -7.09 12.59 -22.63
C ASN A 190 -7.94 13.37 -21.61
N ARG A 191 -7.74 13.17 -20.30
CA ARG A 191 -8.36 14.02 -19.26
C ARG A 191 -7.88 15.47 -19.34
N LYS A 192 -6.60 15.74 -19.61
CA LYS A 192 -6.09 17.11 -19.79
C LYS A 192 -6.73 17.82 -20.99
N ILE A 193 -7.10 17.10 -22.05
CA ILE A 193 -7.80 17.66 -23.21
C ILE A 193 -9.22 18.12 -22.83
N LEU A 194 -9.91 17.40 -21.94
CA LEU A 194 -11.25 17.75 -21.46
C LEU A 194 -11.28 19.01 -20.56
N PHE A 195 -10.19 19.36 -19.88
CA PHE A 195 -10.09 20.57 -19.05
C PHE A 195 -9.45 21.78 -19.78
N LEU A 196 -8.98 21.62 -21.01
CA LEU A 196 -8.44 22.70 -21.85
C LEU A 196 -9.42 23.21 -22.91
N ASN A 197 -10.61 22.60 -23.02
CA ASN A 197 -11.76 23.19 -23.69
C ASN A 197 -12.72 23.73 -22.63
N PRO A 198 -12.58 24.99 -22.19
CA PRO A 198 -13.66 25.63 -21.46
C PRO A 198 -14.83 25.77 -22.43
N LEU A 199 -15.95 25.12 -22.11
CA LEU A 199 -17.26 25.57 -22.58
C LEU A 199 -17.56 26.94 -21.96
#